data_AF-A0A1H9UTL5-F1
#
_entry.id   AF-A0A1H9UTL5-F1
#
_cell.length_a   1.000
_cell.length_b   1.000
_cell.length_c   1.000
_cell.angle_alpha   90.00
_cell.angle_beta   90.00
_cell.angle_gamma   90.00
#
_symmetry.space_group_name_H-M   'P 1'
#
loop_
_entity.id
_entity.type
_entity.pdbx_description
1 polymer ?
#
loop_
_entity_poly.entity_id
_entity_poly.type
_entity_poly.pdbx_seq_one_letter_code
_entity_poly.pdbx_strand_id
1 'polypeptide(L)'
;MGAGYHGGFGNTDGATHINNDNKKYETDESLKSELRSNNIKFNEADMVFITRDKTGQIVWLENGSSSAGLTHILDGKDGSPGHAKDFERAFGVQRQNVGLYLKEVIKNGSVVSNRLVNIGNGRQGYERVYEYKGNYYTMTGIGTNGFIVSAYPFRKDDL
;
A
#
# COMPACT_ATOMS: atom_id res chain seq x y z
N MET A 1 57.80 -5.85 -21.47
CA MET A 1 56.86 -6.98 -21.34
C MET A 1 56.20 -6.84 -19.98
N GLY A 2 54.92 -6.45 -19.95
CA GLY A 2 54.22 -6.06 -18.72
C GLY A 2 53.73 -7.27 -17.93
N ALA A 3 54.02 -7.28 -16.63
CA ALA A 3 53.22 -7.91 -15.58
C ALA A 3 51.96 -7.06 -15.36
N GLY A 4 50.79 -7.51 -14.91
CA GLY A 4 50.27 -8.78 -14.41
C GLY A 4 48.95 -8.47 -13.67
N TYR A 5 48.07 -9.46 -13.60
CA TYR A 5 46.96 -9.66 -12.63
C TYR A 5 45.65 -8.84 -12.68
N HIS A 6 44.59 -9.60 -13.04
CA HIS A 6 43.32 -9.85 -12.31
C HIS A 6 42.77 -8.78 -11.36
N GLY A 7 41.52 -8.37 -11.61
CA GLY A 7 40.62 -7.77 -10.62
C GLY A 7 39.24 -7.56 -11.21
N GLY A 8 38.34 -8.53 -11.00
CA GLY A 8 36.95 -8.44 -11.42
C GLY A 8 36.16 -7.43 -10.58
N PHE A 9 35.21 -6.76 -11.23
CA PHE A 9 34.12 -6.07 -10.57
C PHE A 9 32.81 -6.54 -11.19
N GLY A 10 32.24 -7.58 -10.61
CA GLY A 10 30.80 -7.78 -10.65
C GLY A 10 30.19 -6.74 -9.71
N ASN A 11 29.51 -5.74 -10.27
CA ASN A 11 28.71 -4.80 -9.49
C ASN A 11 27.24 -5.21 -9.64
N THR A 12 26.83 -6.19 -8.85
CA THR A 12 25.47 -6.20 -8.29
C THR A 12 25.55 -5.46 -6.97
N ASP A 13 24.73 -4.41 -6.81
CA ASP A 13 23.87 -4.21 -5.65
C ASP A 13 23.17 -2.86 -5.81
N GLY A 14 21.84 -2.88 -5.65
CA GLY A 14 20.94 -1.77 -5.90
C GLY A 14 21.45 -0.47 -5.30
N ALA A 15 21.51 0.56 -6.14
CA ALA A 15 21.87 1.91 -5.76
C ALA A 15 21.01 2.37 -4.57
N THR A 16 21.56 2.27 -3.37
CA THR A 16 21.04 2.96 -2.20
C THR A 16 21.47 4.41 -2.34
N HIS A 17 20.54 5.27 -2.74
CA HIS A 17 20.73 6.72 -2.76
C HIS A 17 20.88 7.21 -1.31
N ILE A 18 22.11 7.27 -0.82
CA ILE A 18 22.46 7.92 0.44
C ILE A 18 22.89 9.34 0.11
N ASN A 19 22.07 10.33 0.46
CA ASN A 19 22.49 11.73 0.49
C ASN A 19 23.15 12.05 1.84
N ASN A 20 23.95 13.11 1.88
CA ASN A 20 24.84 13.56 2.97
C ASN A 20 24.22 13.75 4.38
N ASP A 21 22.92 13.46 4.56
CA ASP A 21 22.19 13.67 5.83
C ASP A 21 21.95 12.37 6.63
N ASN A 22 22.56 11.23 6.25
CA ASN A 22 22.35 9.91 6.88
C ASN A 22 20.87 9.47 7.00
N LYS A 23 19.96 10.10 6.26
CA LYS A 23 18.53 9.75 6.26
C LYS A 23 18.27 8.76 5.14
N LYS A 24 18.10 7.49 5.49
CA LYS A 24 17.74 6.43 4.54
C LYS A 24 16.35 6.74 3.98
N TYR A 25 16.28 7.22 2.74
CA TYR A 25 15.01 7.41 2.05
C TYR A 25 14.49 6.05 1.62
N GLU A 26 13.28 5.74 2.06
CA GLU A 26 12.59 4.52 1.66
C GLU A 26 12.10 4.68 0.22
N THR A 27 12.60 3.81 -0.66
CA THR A 27 12.21 3.71 -2.07
C THR A 27 11.27 2.52 -2.27
N ASP A 28 10.47 2.55 -3.32
CA ASP A 28 9.58 1.44 -3.69
C ASP A 28 10.39 0.13 -3.85
N GLU A 29 11.62 0.17 -4.42
CA GLU A 29 12.49 -1.02 -4.52
C GLU A 29 13.02 -1.53 -3.18
N SER A 30 13.32 -0.64 -2.23
CA SER A 30 13.72 -1.06 -0.88
C SER A 30 12.58 -1.74 -0.13
N LEU A 31 11.34 -1.24 -0.31
CA LEU A 31 10.13 -1.86 0.26
C LEU A 31 9.84 -3.21 -0.36
N LYS A 32 9.90 -3.31 -1.69
CA LYS A 32 9.74 -4.59 -2.42
C LYS A 32 10.78 -5.61 -1.97
N SER A 33 12.03 -5.19 -1.80
CA SER A 33 13.10 -6.06 -1.31
C SER A 33 12.80 -6.60 0.09
N GLU A 34 12.30 -5.75 0.99
CA GLU A 34 11.85 -6.20 2.32
C GLU A 34 10.69 -7.20 2.25
N LEU A 35 9.71 -6.99 1.36
CA LEU A 35 8.64 -7.98 1.13
C LEU A 35 9.21 -9.34 0.66
N ARG A 36 10.14 -9.33 -0.31
CA ARG A 36 10.79 -10.56 -0.81
C ARG A 36 11.57 -11.27 0.30
N SER A 37 12.33 -10.53 1.11
CA SER A 37 13.07 -11.08 2.25
C SER A 37 12.15 -11.71 3.31
N ASN A 38 10.93 -11.21 3.46
CA ASN A 38 9.91 -11.79 4.33
C ASN A 38 9.07 -12.89 3.66
N ASN A 39 9.45 -13.37 2.47
CA ASN A 39 8.73 -14.37 1.69
C ASN A 39 7.27 -13.98 1.35
N ILE A 40 6.99 -12.68 1.29
CA ILE A 40 5.69 -12.15 0.90
C ILE A 40 5.64 -12.11 -0.63
N LYS A 41 4.61 -12.75 -1.19
CA LYS A 41 4.35 -12.76 -2.64
C LYS A 41 3.54 -11.53 -3.04
N PHE A 42 3.98 -10.86 -4.10
CA PHE A 42 3.30 -9.74 -4.74
C PHE A 42 3.58 -9.76 -6.24
N ASN A 43 2.72 -9.12 -7.04
CA ASN A 43 2.93 -8.96 -8.47
C ASN A 43 3.36 -7.53 -8.79
N GLU A 44 4.58 -7.39 -9.30
CA GLU A 44 5.12 -6.07 -9.67
C GLU A 44 4.41 -5.42 -10.85
N ALA A 45 3.94 -6.21 -11.82
CA ALA A 45 3.23 -5.68 -12.97
C ALA A 45 1.84 -5.13 -12.60
N ASP A 46 1.23 -5.68 -11.55
CA ASP A 46 -0.07 -5.24 -11.06
C ASP A 46 0.03 -4.19 -9.94
N MET A 47 1.24 -3.82 -9.52
CA MET A 47 1.42 -2.94 -8.38
C MET A 47 1.00 -1.51 -8.71
N VAL A 48 0.01 -1.02 -7.96
CA VAL A 48 -0.45 0.37 -8.04
C VAL A 48 0.43 1.27 -7.17
N PHE A 49 0.70 0.83 -5.94
CA PHE A 49 1.67 1.47 -5.07
C PHE A 49 2.14 0.53 -3.95
N ILE A 50 3.27 0.89 -3.34
CA ILE A 50 3.78 0.35 -2.10
C ILE A 50 4.19 1.50 -1.17
N THR A 51 3.94 1.38 0.12
CA THR A 51 4.36 2.36 1.11
C THR A 51 4.43 1.75 2.51
N ARG A 52 5.00 2.50 3.46
CA ARG A 52 4.95 2.19 4.88
C ARG A 52 4.06 3.21 5.58
N ASP A 53 3.15 2.72 6.39
CA ASP A 53 2.25 3.58 7.15
C ASP A 53 2.84 3.94 8.52
N LYS A 54 2.07 4.65 9.34
CA LYS A 54 2.49 5.06 10.69
C LYS A 54 2.56 3.93 11.70
N THR A 55 2.03 2.73 11.41
CA THR A 55 2.27 1.55 12.26
C THR A 55 3.64 0.93 11.97
N GLY A 56 4.34 1.39 10.94
CA GLY A 56 5.59 0.80 10.48
C GLY A 56 5.40 -0.43 9.59
N GLN A 57 4.16 -0.79 9.23
CA GLN A 57 3.89 -1.93 8.36
C GLN A 57 4.04 -1.51 6.89
N ILE A 58 4.69 -2.34 6.08
CA ILE A 58 4.63 -2.20 4.62
C ILE A 58 3.24 -2.61 4.15
N VAL A 59 2.59 -1.72 3.42
CA VAL A 59 1.28 -1.94 2.81
C VAL A 59 1.34 -1.59 1.33
N TRP A 60 0.65 -2.38 0.51
CA TRP A 60 0.64 -2.19 -0.94
C TRP A 60 -0.73 -2.49 -1.53
N LEU A 61 -0.98 -1.86 -2.67
CA LEU A 61 -2.17 -2.07 -3.48
C LEU A 61 -1.75 -2.60 -4.85
N GLU A 62 -2.47 -3.62 -5.31
CA GLU A 62 -2.38 -4.13 -6.67
C GLU A 62 -3.70 -3.86 -7.40
N ASN A 63 -3.69 -3.94 -8.74
CA ASN A 63 -4.90 -3.89 -9.57
C ASN A 63 -5.95 -4.89 -9.07
N GLY A 64 -5.49 -6.10 -8.71
CA GLY A 64 -6.30 -7.12 -8.07
C GLY A 64 -7.42 -7.66 -8.97
N SER A 65 -8.54 -8.02 -8.35
CA SER A 65 -9.71 -8.62 -8.98
C SER A 65 -11.00 -8.02 -8.41
N SER A 66 -12.16 -8.50 -8.85
CA SER A 66 -13.45 -8.11 -8.25
C SER A 66 -13.55 -8.45 -6.76
N SER A 67 -12.69 -9.31 -6.21
CA SER A 67 -12.75 -9.71 -4.79
C SER A 67 -11.70 -9.05 -3.89
N ALA A 68 -10.66 -8.41 -4.44
CA ALA A 68 -9.62 -7.74 -3.66
C ALA A 68 -8.79 -6.80 -4.53
N GLY A 69 -8.25 -5.73 -3.94
CA GLY A 69 -7.38 -4.76 -4.62
C GLY A 69 -8.14 -3.63 -5.28
N LEU A 70 -7.48 -2.88 -6.17
CA LEU A 70 -8.03 -1.64 -6.73
C LEU A 70 -9.32 -1.89 -7.53
N THR A 71 -9.41 -2.99 -8.28
CA THR A 71 -10.61 -3.36 -9.05
C THR A 71 -11.81 -3.54 -8.12
N HIS A 72 -11.64 -4.26 -7.01
CA HIS A 72 -12.69 -4.42 -6.00
C HIS A 72 -13.10 -3.07 -5.38
N ILE A 73 -12.13 -2.21 -5.06
CA ILE A 73 -12.39 -0.88 -4.51
C ILE A 73 -13.20 -0.02 -5.48
N LEU A 74 -12.89 -0.08 -6.78
CA LEU A 74 -13.52 0.80 -7.76
C LEU A 74 -14.87 0.26 -8.26
N ASP A 75 -14.98 -1.05 -8.47
CA ASP A 75 -16.09 -1.69 -9.17
C ASP A 75 -16.97 -2.58 -8.28
N GLY A 76 -16.48 -2.99 -7.12
CA GLY A 76 -17.19 -3.92 -6.25
C GLY A 76 -17.20 -5.35 -6.78
N LYS A 77 -18.19 -6.13 -6.32
CA LYS A 77 -18.35 -7.56 -6.63
C LYS A 77 -19.81 -7.97 -6.65
N ASP A 78 -20.20 -8.83 -7.61
CA ASP A 78 -21.47 -9.57 -7.60
C ASP A 78 -22.71 -8.72 -7.24
N GLY A 79 -22.90 -7.59 -7.92
CA GLY A 79 -24.04 -6.70 -7.69
C GLY A 79 -23.87 -5.70 -6.54
N SER A 80 -22.79 -5.79 -5.75
CA SER A 80 -22.37 -4.72 -4.85
C SER A 80 -21.71 -3.59 -5.66
N PRO A 81 -22.09 -2.32 -5.44
CA PRO A 81 -21.37 -1.20 -6.02
C PRO A 81 -19.94 -1.14 -5.45
N GLY A 82 -19.01 -0.69 -6.26
CA GLY A 82 -17.70 -0.24 -5.78
C GLY A 82 -17.76 1.16 -5.16
N HIS A 83 -16.64 1.59 -4.60
CA HIS A 83 -16.51 2.81 -3.82
C HIS A 83 -15.95 4.00 -4.60
N ALA A 84 -15.73 3.89 -5.92
CA ALA A 84 -15.21 4.99 -6.72
C ALA A 84 -16.02 6.29 -6.56
N LYS A 85 -17.36 6.18 -6.59
CA LYS A 85 -18.27 7.33 -6.38
C LYS A 85 -18.26 7.85 -4.95
N ASP A 86 -17.95 6.99 -3.98
CA ASP A 86 -17.83 7.39 -2.58
C ASP A 86 -16.58 8.25 -2.38
N PHE A 87 -15.46 7.90 -3.00
CA PHE A 87 -14.24 8.73 -3.02
C PHE A 87 -14.46 10.07 -3.73
N GLU A 88 -15.19 10.08 -4.85
CA GLU A 88 -15.55 11.31 -5.54
C GLU A 88 -16.42 12.21 -4.66
N ARG A 89 -17.45 11.67 -4.01
CA ARG A 89 -18.32 12.42 -3.11
C ARG A 89 -17.62 12.93 -1.85
N ALA A 90 -16.73 12.13 -1.26
CA ALA A 90 -16.06 12.45 0.00
C ALA A 90 -14.89 13.41 -0.18
N PHE A 91 -14.10 13.23 -1.24
CA PHE A 91 -12.81 13.90 -1.41
C PHE A 91 -12.64 14.62 -2.75
N GLY A 92 -13.63 14.55 -3.67
CA GLY A 92 -13.48 15.06 -5.03
C GLY A 92 -12.48 14.26 -5.87
N VAL A 93 -12.16 13.03 -5.45
CA VAL A 93 -11.17 12.19 -6.12
C VAL A 93 -11.83 11.39 -7.24
N GLN A 94 -11.41 11.67 -8.48
CA GLN A 94 -11.88 10.92 -9.65
C GLN A 94 -11.41 9.47 -9.60
N ARG A 95 -12.20 8.58 -10.22
CA ARG A 95 -11.96 7.13 -10.28
C ARG A 95 -10.51 6.74 -10.58
N GLN A 96 -9.88 7.30 -11.62
CA GLN A 96 -8.50 6.94 -11.98
C GLN A 96 -7.44 7.37 -10.93
N ASN A 97 -7.78 8.31 -10.04
CA ASN A 97 -6.86 8.86 -9.06
C ASN A 97 -7.01 8.22 -7.66
N VAL A 98 -7.97 7.31 -7.46
CA VAL A 98 -8.22 6.66 -6.16
C VAL A 98 -6.98 5.93 -5.65
N GLY A 99 -6.27 5.18 -6.50
CA GLY A 99 -5.05 4.47 -6.09
C GLY A 99 -3.94 5.41 -5.60
N LEU A 100 -3.70 6.51 -6.32
CA LEU A 100 -2.73 7.53 -5.92
C LEU A 100 -3.14 8.23 -4.63
N TYR A 101 -4.43 8.57 -4.49
CA TYR A 101 -4.96 9.19 -3.29
C TYR A 101 -4.81 8.27 -2.06
N LEU A 102 -5.10 6.98 -2.20
CA LEU A 102 -4.89 5.99 -1.14
C LEU A 102 -3.42 5.92 -0.70
N LYS A 103 -2.46 6.01 -1.64
CA LYS A 103 -1.03 6.09 -1.29
C LYS A 103 -0.75 7.29 -0.38
N GLU A 104 -1.32 8.46 -0.69
CA GLU A 104 -1.13 9.66 0.13
C GLU A 104 -1.76 9.53 1.52
N VAL A 105 -3.00 9.05 1.59
CA VAL A 105 -3.75 8.83 2.85
C VAL A 105 -2.97 7.91 3.77
N ILE A 106 -2.48 6.79 3.25
CA ILE A 106 -1.81 5.75 4.04
C ILE A 106 -0.41 6.19 4.47
N LYS A 107 0.35 6.83 3.57
CA LYS A 107 1.71 7.28 3.86
C LYS A 107 1.74 8.45 4.85
N ASN A 108 0.83 9.40 4.69
CA ASN A 108 0.87 10.68 5.38
C ASN A 108 -0.19 10.83 6.48
N GLY A 109 -1.27 10.04 6.42
CA GLY A 109 -2.35 10.08 7.40
C GLY A 109 -1.96 9.46 8.75
N SER A 110 -2.78 9.77 9.75
CA SER A 110 -2.69 9.19 11.09
C SER A 110 -3.56 7.94 11.16
N VAL A 111 -3.08 6.90 11.84
CA VAL A 111 -3.87 5.69 12.11
C VAL A 111 -4.70 5.93 13.37
N VAL A 112 -6.01 6.06 13.22
CA VAL A 112 -6.93 6.33 14.34
C VAL A 112 -7.57 5.05 14.90
N SER A 113 -7.59 3.98 14.11
CA SER A 113 -8.00 2.64 14.55
C SER A 113 -7.23 1.59 13.78
N ASN A 114 -6.84 0.51 14.47
CA ASN A 114 -6.17 -0.65 13.89
C ASN A 114 -6.66 -1.90 14.62
N ARG A 115 -7.64 -2.61 14.05
CA ARG A 115 -8.27 -3.78 14.68
C ARG A 115 -7.95 -5.03 13.88
N LEU A 116 -7.50 -6.07 14.58
CA LEU A 116 -7.36 -7.40 13.98
C LEU A 116 -8.73 -8.09 14.02
N VAL A 117 -9.26 -8.42 12.83
CA VAL A 117 -10.57 -9.04 12.66
C VAL A 117 -10.45 -10.41 12.01
N ASN A 118 -11.39 -11.30 12.30
CA ASN A 118 -11.49 -12.59 11.62
C ASN A 118 -12.23 -12.38 10.30
N ILE A 119 -11.56 -12.68 9.19
CA ILE A 119 -12.10 -12.49 7.82
C ILE A 119 -12.63 -13.80 7.22
N GLY A 120 -12.88 -14.80 8.07
CA GLY A 120 -13.40 -16.10 7.69
C GLY A 120 -12.31 -17.15 7.46
N ASN A 121 -12.70 -18.43 7.54
CA ASN A 121 -11.80 -19.57 7.31
C ASN A 121 -10.53 -19.58 8.18
N GLY A 122 -10.63 -19.06 9.41
CA GLY A 122 -9.49 -18.95 10.35
C GLY A 122 -8.44 -17.90 9.94
N ARG A 123 -8.70 -17.10 8.91
CA ARG A 123 -7.81 -16.03 8.47
C ARG A 123 -8.12 -14.75 9.24
N GLN A 124 -7.08 -13.96 9.45
CA GLN A 124 -7.19 -12.65 10.08
C GLN A 124 -6.79 -11.57 9.08
N GLY A 125 -7.30 -10.36 9.29
CA GLY A 125 -6.94 -9.15 8.58
C GLY A 125 -7.06 -7.94 9.51
N TYR A 126 -6.51 -6.81 9.09
CA TYR A 126 -6.67 -5.55 9.77
C TYR A 126 -7.81 -4.75 9.16
N GLU A 127 -8.71 -4.29 10.00
CA GLU A 127 -9.52 -3.10 9.74
C GLU A 127 -8.77 -1.90 10.27
N ARG A 128 -8.22 -1.10 9.35
CA ARG A 128 -7.43 0.07 9.68
C ARG A 128 -8.09 1.33 9.15
N VAL A 129 -8.26 2.29 10.04
CA VAL A 129 -8.87 3.59 9.73
C VAL A 129 -7.79 4.66 9.72
N TYR A 130 -7.71 5.38 8.62
CA TYR A 130 -6.80 6.50 8.43
C TYR A 130 -7.55 7.83 8.47
N GLU A 131 -6.96 8.77 9.18
CA GLU A 131 -7.31 10.19 9.12
C GLU A 131 -6.32 10.93 8.22
N TYR A 132 -6.83 11.52 7.15
CA TYR A 132 -6.02 12.35 6.26
C TYR A 132 -6.88 13.46 5.67
N LYS A 133 -6.70 14.69 6.19
CA LYS A 133 -7.30 15.96 5.73
C LYS A 133 -8.83 15.96 5.56
N GLY A 134 -9.50 16.93 6.19
CA GLY A 134 -10.95 17.12 6.05
C GLY A 134 -11.79 16.24 6.98
N ASN A 135 -13.06 16.01 6.60
CA ASN A 135 -14.12 15.50 7.49
C ASN A 135 -14.49 14.03 7.24
N TYR A 136 -13.65 13.29 6.54
CA TYR A 136 -13.84 11.87 6.27
C TYR A 136 -12.64 11.08 6.77
N TYR A 137 -12.89 9.85 7.21
CA TYR A 137 -11.88 8.82 7.38
C TYR A 137 -11.84 7.91 6.17
N THR A 138 -10.73 7.19 6.01
CA THR A 138 -10.61 6.09 5.05
C THR A 138 -10.47 4.78 5.81
N MET A 139 -11.50 3.94 5.76
CA MET A 139 -11.43 2.55 6.25
C MET A 139 -10.68 1.73 5.20
N THR A 140 -9.82 0.83 5.65
CA THR A 140 -9.08 -0.09 4.79
C THR A 140 -9.12 -1.50 5.39
N GLY A 141 -9.44 -2.47 4.54
CA GLY A 141 -9.24 -3.88 4.82
C GLY A 141 -7.87 -4.30 4.32
N ILE A 142 -6.97 -4.67 5.24
CA ILE A 142 -5.58 -5.02 4.92
C ILE A 142 -5.33 -6.47 5.37
N GLY A 143 -4.79 -7.31 4.50
CA GLY A 143 -4.30 -8.63 4.90
C GLY A 143 -3.19 -8.51 5.95
N THR A 144 -2.98 -9.54 6.77
CA THR A 144 -1.87 -9.53 7.74
C THR A 144 -0.49 -9.41 7.09
N ASN A 145 -0.40 -9.78 5.81
CA ASN A 145 0.79 -9.58 4.99
C ASN A 145 1.02 -8.12 4.56
N GLY A 146 0.01 -7.24 4.61
CA GLY A 146 0.08 -5.84 4.15
C GLY A 146 -0.67 -5.56 2.84
N PHE A 147 -1.22 -6.56 2.18
CA PHE A 147 -1.99 -6.39 0.95
C PHE A 147 -3.33 -5.70 1.22
N ILE A 148 -3.61 -4.61 0.51
CA ILE A 148 -4.88 -3.90 0.62
C ILE A 148 -5.96 -4.62 -0.18
N VAL A 149 -6.97 -5.11 0.52
CA VAL A 149 -8.10 -5.86 -0.05
C VAL A 149 -9.22 -4.89 -0.45
N SER A 150 -9.56 -3.95 0.42
CA SER A 150 -10.65 -2.98 0.20
C SER A 150 -10.35 -1.66 0.90
N ALA A 151 -10.98 -0.58 0.44
CA ALA A 151 -10.90 0.74 1.05
C ALA A 151 -12.15 1.56 0.68
N TYR A 152 -12.68 2.32 1.63
CA TYR A 152 -13.79 3.24 1.39
C TYR A 152 -13.80 4.40 2.38
N PRO A 153 -14.31 5.58 1.96
CA PRO A 153 -14.48 6.70 2.86
C PRO A 153 -15.77 6.59 3.69
N PHE A 154 -15.74 7.14 4.89
CA PHE A 154 -16.92 7.34 5.73
C PHE A 154 -16.75 8.60 6.57
N ARG A 155 -17.84 9.23 7.03
CA ARG A 155 -17.74 10.50 7.75
C ARG A 155 -17.18 10.29 9.15
N LYS A 156 -16.46 11.28 9.66
CA LYS A 156 -15.95 11.23 11.03
C LYS A 156 -17.05 11.14 12.08
N ASP A 157 -18.22 11.69 11.77
CA ASP A 157 -19.38 11.71 12.67
C ASP A 157 -20.13 10.37 12.71
N ASP A 158 -19.79 9.41 11.83
CA ASP A 158 -20.41 8.08 11.79
C ASP A 158 -19.69 7.05 12.70
N LEU A 159 -18.67 7.49 13.45
CA LEU A 159 -17.80 6.65 14.30
C LEU A 159 -18.26 6.56 15.76
#